data_AF-A0A7C0YEI3-F1
#
_entry.id   AF-A0A7C0YEI3-F1
#
_cell.length_a   1.000
_cell.length_b   1.000
_cell.length_c   1.000
_cell.angle_alpha   90.00
_cell.angle_beta   90.00
_cell.angle_gamma   90.00
#
_symmetry.space_group_name_H-M   'P 1'
#
loop_
_entity.id
_entity.type
_entity.pdbx_description
1 polymer ?
#
loop_
_entity_poly.entity_id
_entity_poly.type
_entity_poly.pdbx_seq_one_letter_code
_entity_poly.pdbx_strand_id
1 'polypeptide(L)' 'MGLKNFIKNCVRVLKVTRKPSKEEYFASVKITGLGITLIGLIGFVIFLIFHFLTLFG' A
#
# COMPACT_ATOMS: atom_id res chain seq x y z
N MET A 1 33.72 5.36 -15.06
CA MET A 1 33.04 4.95 -13.80
C MET A 1 31.74 4.24 -14.16
N GLY A 2 31.82 2.94 -14.48
CA GLY A 2 30.81 2.25 -15.27
C GLY A 2 29.64 1.69 -14.48
N LEU A 3 28.49 1.58 -15.16
CA LEU A 3 27.23 0.97 -14.71
C LEU A 3 27.40 -0.40 -14.02
N LYS A 4 28.44 -1.17 -14.36
CA LYS A 4 28.79 -2.44 -13.70
C LYS A 4 29.01 -2.29 -12.18
N ASN A 5 29.61 -1.18 -11.74
CA ASN A 5 29.85 -0.94 -10.32
C ASN A 5 28.55 -0.55 -9.59
N PHE A 6 27.67 0.21 -10.25
CA PHE A 6 26.35 0.56 -9.73
C PHE A 6 25.49 -0.69 -9.50
N ILE A 7 25.39 -1.57 -10.49
CA ILE A 7 24.65 -2.83 -10.36
C ILE A 7 25.22 -3.70 -9.23
N LYS A 8 26.56 -3.80 -9.14
CA LYS A 8 27.22 -4.56 -8.06
C LYS A 8 26.89 -4.00 -6.67
N ASN A 9 26.81 -2.67 -6.53
CA ASN A 9 26.43 -2.01 -5.28
C ASN A 9 24.94 -2.22 -4.95
N CYS A 10 24.04 -2.09 -5.94
CA CYS A 10 22.60 -2.38 -5.76
C CYS A 10 22.36 -3.82 -5.28
N VAL A 11 23.04 -4.80 -5.87
CA VAL A 11 22.93 -6.21 -5.45
C VAL A 11 23.40 -6.41 -4.01
N ARG A 12 24.42 -5.67 -3.55
CA ARG A 12 24.86 -5.70 -2.15
C ARG A 12 23.79 -5.17 -1.21
N VAL A 13 23.17 -4.04 -1.56
CA VAL A 13 22.07 -3.45 -0.77
C VAL A 13 20.88 -4.39 -0.69
N LEU A 14 20.45 -4.96 -1.82
CA LEU A 14 19.34 -5.93 -1.87
C LEU A 14 19.60 -7.20 -1.06
N LYS A 15 20.87 -7.59 -0.86
CA LYS A 15 21.24 -8.73 0.01
C LYS A 15 21.26 -8.36 1.50
N VAL A 16 21.48 -7.09 1.83
CA VAL A 16 21.47 -6.59 3.21
C VAL A 16 20.03 -6.35 3.70
N THR A 17 19.09 -6.07 2.79
CA THR A 17 17.68 -5.93 3.16
C THR A 17 17.11 -7.27 3.61
N ARG A 18 16.62 -7.31 4.86
CA ARG A 18 15.92 -8.47 5.42
C ARG A 18 14.59 -8.66 4.68
N LYS A 19 14.43 -9.81 4.03
CA LYS A 19 13.13 -10.23 3.49
C LYS A 19 12.15 -10.38 4.67
N PRO A 20 10.97 -9.73 4.63
CA PRO A 20 10.01 -9.82 5.72
C PRO A 20 9.60 -11.28 5.93
N SER A 21 9.39 -11.69 7.18
CA SER A 21 8.80 -12.99 7.47
C SER A 21 7.35 -13.01 6.98
N LYS A 22 6.80 -14.19 6.69
CA LYS A 22 5.39 -14.30 6.27
C LYS A 22 4.46 -13.71 7.34
N GLU A 23 4.78 -13.92 8.62
CA GLU A 23 4.02 -13.41 9.76
C GLU A 23 4.01 -11.89 9.83
N GLU A 24 5.18 -11.24 9.70
CA GLU A 24 5.31 -9.78 9.67
C GLU A 24 4.56 -9.17 8.48
N TYR A 25 4.64 -9.83 7.33
CA TYR A 25 3.90 -9.44 6.13
C TYR A 25 2.40 -9.51 6.36
N PHE A 26 1.87 -10.62 6.89
CA PHE A 26 0.45 -10.76 7.18
C PHE A 26 -0.03 -9.78 8.25
N ALA A 27 0.79 -9.47 9.26
CA ALA A 27 0.45 -8.46 10.26
C ALA A 27 0.30 -7.07 9.62
N SER A 28 1.27 -6.68 8.79
CA SER A 28 1.22 -5.41 8.04
C SER A 28 0.00 -5.35 7.13
N VAL A 29 -0.23 -6.38 6.31
CA VAL A 29 -1.38 -6.44 5.39
C VAL A 29 -2.72 -6.36 6.12
N LYS A 30 -2.88 -6.99 7.29
CA LYS A 30 -4.10 -6.89 8.09
C LYS A 30 -4.36 -5.47 8.56
N ILE A 31 -3.33 -4.78 9.06
CA ILE A 31 -3.44 -3.40 9.56
C ILE A 31 -3.73 -2.45 8.40
N THR A 32 -2.99 -2.54 7.30
CA THR A 32 -3.19 -1.67 6.13
C THR A 32 -4.54 -1.95 5.46
N GLY A 33 -4.94 -3.23 5.36
CA GLY A 33 -6.23 -3.63 4.82
C GLY A 33 -7.41 -3.09 5.63
N LEU A 34 -7.31 -3.10 6.96
CA LEU A 34 -8.29 -2.46 7.84
C LEU A 34 -8.38 -0.95 7.60
N GLY A 35 -7.23 -0.26 7.48
CA GLY A 35 -7.19 1.18 7.20
C GLY A 35 -7.82 1.55 5.85
N ILE A 36 -7.47 0.82 4.78
CA ILE A 36 -8.02 1.03 3.44
C ILE A 36 -9.53 0.79 3.44
N THR A 37 -9.99 -0.27 4.11
CA THR A 37 -11.42 -0.58 4.21
C THR A 37 -12.17 0.54 4.91
N LEU A 38 -11.65 1.05 6.03
CA LEU A 38 -12.28 2.12 6.79
C LEU A 38 -12.40 3.41 5.98
N ILE A 39 -11.29 3.84 5.37
CA ILE A 39 -11.24 5.06 4.54
C ILE A 39 -12.12 4.91 3.30
N GLY A 40 -12.07 3.75 2.65
CA GLY A 40 -12.91 3.44 1.48
C GLY A 40 -14.39 3.48 1.83
N LEU A 41 -14.78 2.97 2.99
CA LEU A 41 -16.18 2.97 3.44
C LEU A 41 -16.68 4.38 3.75
N ILE A 42 -15.84 5.22 4.39
CA ILE A 42 -16.16 6.64 4.62
C ILE A 42 -16.34 7.37 3.28
N GLY A 43 -15.40 7.20 2.34
CA GLY A 43 -15.50 7.79 1.01
C GLY A 43 -16.72 7.30 0.23
N PHE A 44 -17.05 6.01 0.37
CA PHE A 44 -18.22 5.40 -0.26
C PHE A 44 -19.54 5.96 0.29
N VAL A 45 -19.63 6.15 1.61
CA VAL A 45 -20.82 6.77 2.24
C VAL A 45 -21.00 8.21 1.74
N ILE A 46 -19.92 8.99 1.67
CA ILE A 46 -19.97 10.36 1.12
C ILE A 46 -20.44 10.32 -0.34
N PHE A 47 -19.87 9.45 -1.16
CA PHE A 47 -20.27 9.29 -2.56
C PHE A 47 -21.74 8.92 -2.71
N LEU A 48 -22.24 7.98 -1.91
CA LEU A 48 -23.66 7.59 -1.93
C LEU A 48 -24.59 8.75 -1.60
N ILE A 49 -24.27 9.54 -0.57
CA ILE A 49 -25.06 10.70 -0.17
C ILE A 49 -25.08 11.75 -1.28
N PHE A 50 -23.91 12.09 -1.85
CA PHE A 50 -23.80 13.05 -2.95
C PHE A 50 -24.51 12.58 -4.22
N HIS A 51 -24.37 11.31 -4.57
CA HIS A 51 -25.01 10.72 -5.74
C HIS A 51 -26.54 10.73 -5.58
N PHE A 52 -27.06 10.36 -4.40
CA PHE A 52 -28.48 10.40 -4.13
C PHE A 52 -29.04 11.82 -4.14
N LEU A 53 -28.33 12.78 -3.53
CA LEU A 53 -28.73 14.19 -3.53
C LEU A 53 -28.75 14.79 -4.94
N THR A 54 -27.77 14.45 -5.78
CA THR A 54 -27.70 14.91 -7.17
C THR A 54 -28.80 14.29 -8.04
N LEU A 55 -29.23 13.06 -7.75
CA LEU A 55 -30.26 12.37 -8.52
C LEU A 55 -31.68 12.86 -8.17
N PHE A 56 -31.91 13.27 -6.91
CA PHE A 56 -33.22 13.71 -6.43
C PHE A 56 -33.46 15.22 -6.63
N GLY A 57 -32.39 16.00 -6.82
CA GLY A 57 -32.42 17.43 -7.11
C GLY A 57 -32.55 17.78 -8.58
#